data_AF-A0A968NCW1-F1
#
_entry.id   AF-A0A968NCW1-F1
#
_cell.length_a   1.000
_cell.length_b   1.000
_cell.length_c   1.000
_cell.angle_alpha   90.00
_cell.angle_beta   90.00
_cell.angle_gamma   90.00
#
_symmetry.space_group_name_H-M   'P 1'
#
loop_
_entity.id
_entity.type
_entity.pdbx_description
1 polymer ?
#
loop_
_entity_poly.entity_id
_entity_poly.type
_entity_poly.pdbx_seq_one_letter_code
_entity_poly.pdbx_strand_id
1 'polypeptide(L)' 'MHYQSYRTAIRYDANVGEYAMYLDDELVGFARTRLEAERTLHELIHELQLWPRAHAAYVGG' A
#
# COMPACT_ATOMS: atom_id res chain seq x y z
N MET A 1 4.09 -21.75 5.09
CA MET A 1 3.31 -20.55 4.73
C MET A 1 4.30 -19.41 4.54
N HIS A 2 4.55 -18.96 3.31
CA HIS A 2 5.35 -17.75 3.07
C HIS A 2 4.45 -16.55 3.35
N TYR A 3 4.58 -15.93 4.52
CA TYR A 3 4.10 -14.55 4.69
C TYR A 3 5.06 -13.69 3.87
N GLN A 4 4.65 -13.23 2.69
CA GLN A 4 5.34 -12.10 2.09
C GLN A 4 5.09 -10.91 3.02
N SER A 5 6.13 -10.50 3.74
CA SER A 5 6.09 -9.30 4.55
C SER A 5 6.32 -8.12 3.61
N TYR A 6 5.24 -7.43 3.24
CA TYR A 6 5.33 -6.15 2.52
C TYR A 6 5.94 -5.09 3.41
N ARG A 7 6.88 -4.29 2.89
CA ARG A 7 7.52 -3.20 3.63
C ARG A 7 6.67 -1.93 3.48
N THR A 8 6.09 -1.47 4.58
CA THR A 8 5.29 -0.23 4.58
C THR A 8 6.09 0.95 5.11
N ALA A 9 5.89 2.13 4.53
CA ALA A 9 6.39 3.38 5.07
C ALA A 9 5.38 4.50 4.91
N ILE A 10 5.30 5.38 5.91
CA ILE A 10 4.46 6.58 5.89
C ILE A 10 5.37 7.78 6.13
N ARG A 11 5.36 8.74 5.21
CA ARG A 11 6.17 9.94 5.29
C ARG A 11 5.29 11.17 5.13
N TYR A 12 5.42 12.13 6.03
CA TYR A 12 4.75 13.41 5.89
C TYR A 12 5.43 14.23 4.79
N ASP A 13 4.67 14.65 3.78
CA ASP A 13 5.12 15.56 2.73
C ASP A 13 4.62 16.97 3.05
N ALA A 14 5.54 17.84 3.46
CA ALA A 14 5.23 19.22 3.80
C ALA A 14 4.83 20.08 2.59
N ASN A 15 5.14 19.67 1.35
CA ASN A 15 4.77 20.41 0.15
C ASN A 15 3.28 20.23 -0.18
N VAL A 16 2.74 19.05 0.09
CA VAL A 16 1.33 18.69 -0.16
C VAL A 16 0.49 18.84 1.12
N GLY A 17 1.14 18.79 2.28
CA GLY A 17 0.46 18.81 3.58
C GLY A 17 -0.18 17.47 3.93
N GLU A 18 0.21 16.38 3.25
CA GLU A 18 -0.39 15.06 3.35
C GLU A 18 0.66 13.99 3.70
N TYR A 19 0.19 12.83 4.15
CA TYR A 19 0.99 11.66 4.45
C TYR A 19 1.10 10.76 3.21
N ALA A 20 2.28 10.73 2.59
CA ALA A 20 2.61 9.82 1.52
C ALA A 20 2.78 8.39 2.06
N MET A 21 2.09 7.45 1.41
CA MET A 21 2.10 6.02 1.73
C MET A 21 2.95 5.26 0.73
N TYR A 22 3.83 4.41 1.24
CA TYR A 22 4.72 3.58 0.42
C TYR A 22 4.53 2.11 0.76
N LEU A 23 4.48 1.27 -0.27
CA LEU A 23 4.51 -0.18 -0.19
C LEU A 23 5.70 -0.68 -1.01
N ASP A 24 6.62 -1.42 -0.40
CA ASP A 24 7.86 -1.88 -1.04
C ASP A 24 8.61 -0.78 -1.79
N ASP A 25 8.72 0.40 -1.15
CA ASP A 25 9.31 1.63 -1.68
C ASP A 25 8.56 2.30 -2.84
N GLU A 26 7.41 1.75 -3.27
CA GLU A 26 6.54 2.36 -4.28
C GLU A 26 5.48 3.26 -3.63
N LEU A 27 5.30 4.48 -4.16
CA LEU A 27 4.28 5.41 -3.69
C LEU A 27 2.89 4.89 -4.12
N VAL A 28 2.09 4.46 -3.16
CA VAL A 28 0.75 3.90 -3.40
C VAL A 28 -0.38 4.90 -3.19
N GLY A 29 -0.11 6.04 -2.53
CA GLY A 29 -1.09 7.10 -2.37
C GLY A 29 -0.75 8.12 -1.30
N PHE A 30 -1.71 9.02 -1.05
CA PHE A 30 -1.64 10.05 -0.01
C PHE A 30 -2.84 9.95 0.92
N ALA A 31 -2.65 10.31 2.18
CA ALA A 31 -3.72 10.41 3.17
C ALA A 31 -3.60 11.71 3.96
N ARG A 32 -4.72 12.27 4.41
CA ARG A 32 -4.73 13.53 5.17
C ARG A 32 -4.20 13.36 6.59
N THR A 33 -4.38 12.17 7.15
CA THR A 33 -3.91 11.84 8.49
C THR A 33 -3.07 10.57 8.49
N ARG A 34 -2.19 10.45 9.48
CA ARG A 34 -1.39 9.23 9.67
C ARG A 34 -2.27 7.98 9.91
N LEU A 35 -3.37 8.13 10.64
CA LEU A 35 -4.29 7.03 10.92
C LEU A 35 -4.97 6.52 9.64
N GLU A 36 -5.39 7.43 8.77
CA GLU A 36 -5.93 7.05 7.46
C GLU A 36 -4.87 6.34 6.62
N ALA A 37 -3.63 6.83 6.63
CA ALA A 37 -2.53 6.18 5.93
C ALA A 37 -2.29 4.74 6.42
N GLU A 38 -2.28 4.53 7.74
CA GLU A 38 -2.12 3.20 8.34
C GLU A 38 -3.28 2.27 7.98
N ARG A 39 -4.53 2.76 8.01
CA ARG A 39 -5.71 1.97 7.65
C ARG A 39 -5.71 1.58 6.18
N THR A 40 -5.43 2.53 5.28
CA THR A 40 -5.38 2.26 3.84
C THR A 40 -4.26 1.29 3.48
N LEU A 41 -3.07 1.41 4.07
CA LEU A 41 -1.99 0.45 3.85
C LEU A 41 -2.36 -0.97 4.36
N HIS A 42 -3.05 -1.06 5.50
CA HIS A 42 -3.51 -2.34 6.03
C HIS A 42 -4.53 -3.01 5.11
N GLU A 43 -5.52 -2.25 4.63
CA GLU A 43 -6.52 -2.73 3.67
C GLU A 43 -5.85 -3.22 2.37
N LEU A 44 -4.88 -2.47 1.84
CA LEU A 44 -4.17 -2.80 0.61
C LEU A 44 -3.31 -4.07 0.75
N ILE A 45 -2.59 -4.23 1.86
CA ILE A 45 -1.87 -5.47 2.18
C ILE A 45 -2.83 -6.66 2.29
N HIS A 46 -3.98 -6.47 2.94
CA HIS A 46 -4.97 -7.51 3.11
C HIS A 46 -5.57 -7.93 1.76
N GLU A 47 -5.86 -7.00 0.87
CA GLU A 47 -6.30 -7.29 -0.51
C GLU A 47 -5.24 -8.08 -1.29
N LEU A 48 -3.96 -7.68 -1.20
CA LEU A 48 -2.84 -8.38 -1.84
C LEU A 48 -2.65 -9.81 -1.30
N GLN A 49 -2.87 -10.01 -0.01
CA GLN A 49 -2.79 -11.32 0.64
C GLN A 49 -4.00 -12.21 0.33
N LEU A 50 -5.19 -11.62 0.25
CA LEU A 50 -6.42 -12.35 -0.08
C LEU A 50 -6.51 -12.73 -1.55
N TRP A 51 -5.82 -12.02 -2.45
CA TRP A 51 -5.88 -12.28 -3.88
C TRP A 51 -4.53 -12.67 -4.51
N PRO A 52 -3.96 -13.85 -4.19
CA PRO A 52 -2.71 -14.34 -4.79
C PRO A 52 -2.82 -14.67 -6.30
N ARG A 53 -3.95 -14.38 -6.96
CA ARG A 53 -4.23 -14.76 -8.36
C ARG A 53 -4.75 -13.63 -9.27
N ALA A 54 -4.99 -12.42 -8.79
CA ALA A 54 -5.49 -11.34 -9.66
C ALA A 54 -4.40 -10.76 -10.60
N HIS A 55 -3.12 -10.85 -10.23
CA HIS A 55 -2.04 -10.25 -11.03
C HIS A 55 -1.70 -11.05 -12.30
N ALA A 56 -2.04 -12.35 -12.36
CA ALA A 56 -1.82 -13.17 -13.57
C ALA A 56 -2.91 -12.97 -14.65
N ALA A 57 -4.05 -12.36 -14.32
CA ALA A 57 -5.16 -12.19 -15.26
C ALA A 57 -5.10 -10.87 -16.06
N TYR A 58 -4.29 -9.90 -15.65
CA TYR A 58 -4.22 -8.58 -16.30
C TYR A 58 -3.12 -8.44 -17.36
N VAL A 59 -2.25 -9.44 -17.54
CA VAL A 59 -1.14 -9.44 -18.55
C VAL A 59 -1.25 -10.62 -19.52
N GLY A 60 -2.47 -11.17 -19.70
CA GLY A 60 -2.73 -12.32 -20.56
C GLY A 60 -4.01 -12.16 -21.35
N GLY A 61 -4.06 -11.14 -22.19
CA GLY A 61 -5.05 -10.96 -23.27
C GLY A 61 -4.34 -10.85 -24.60
#